data_AF-A0AAV5D439-F1
#
_entry.id   AF-A0AAV5D439-F1
#
_cell.length_a   1.000
_cell.length_b   1.000
_cell.length_c   1.000
_cell.angle_alpha   90.00
_cell.angle_beta   90.00
_cell.angle_gamma   90.00
#
_symmetry.space_group_name_H-M   'P 1'
#
loop_
_entity.id
_entity.type
_entity.pdbx_description
1 polymer ?
#
loop_
_entity_poly.entity_id
_entity_poly.type
_entity_poly.pdbx_seq_one_letter_code
_entity_poly.pdbx_strand_id
1 'polypeptide(L)'
;MLGNVQSMFLVGWRLCKLYESGKVTPGHSSLGKAWNSRMAREVVSLGRELLGGNGILADFLVAKAFCDLEPIYSYEGTYDINSLMTGREITGIASFKPAALAKARL
;
A
#
# COMPACT_ATOMS: atom_id res chain seq x y z
N MET A 1 -10.36 -12.61 1.77
CA MET A 1 -9.62 -12.24 3.00
C MET A 1 -8.38 -13.08 3.23
N LEU A 2 -8.48 -14.39 3.50
CA LEU A 2 -7.32 -15.23 3.86
C LEU A 2 -6.20 -15.22 2.80
N GLY A 3 -6.54 -15.36 1.51
CA GLY A 3 -5.57 -15.29 0.42
C GLY A 3 -4.79 -13.98 0.37
N ASN A 4 -5.47 -12.84 0.57
CA ASN A 4 -4.83 -11.52 0.59
C ASN A 4 -3.84 -11.41 1.76
N VAL A 5 -4.18 -11.95 2.94
CA VAL A 5 -3.25 -11.97 4.10
C VAL A 5 -2.00 -12.81 3.81
N GLN A 6 -2.16 -13.99 3.22
CA GLN A 6 -1.01 -14.83 2.83
C GLN A 6 -0.13 -14.12 1.81
N SER A 7 -0.74 -13.48 0.82
CA SER A 7 0.00 -12.75 -0.21
C SER A 7 0.74 -11.52 0.37
N MET A 8 0.12 -10.75 1.28
CA MET A 8 0.79 -9.66 2.04
C MET A 8 1.98 -10.15 2.86
N PHE A 9 1.83 -11.28 3.51
CA PHE A 9 2.91 -11.88 4.28
C PHE A 9 4.09 -12.25 3.37
N LEU A 10 3.82 -12.92 2.25
CA LEU A 10 4.87 -13.34 1.30
C LEU A 10 5.57 -12.14 0.63
N VAL A 11 4.83 -11.09 0.29
CA VAL A 11 5.40 -9.83 -0.23
C VAL A 11 6.33 -9.20 0.81
N GLY A 12 5.87 -9.06 2.05
CA GLY A 12 6.69 -8.53 3.16
C GLY A 12 7.94 -9.36 3.42
N TRP A 13 7.79 -10.69 3.48
CA TRP A 13 8.92 -11.61 3.62
C TRP A 13 9.95 -11.45 2.50
N ARG A 14 9.50 -11.33 1.25
CA ARG A 14 10.41 -11.16 0.12
C ARG A 14 11.17 -9.84 0.20
N LEU A 15 10.53 -8.76 0.63
CA LEU A 15 11.20 -7.47 0.86
C LEU A 15 12.28 -7.58 1.92
N CYS A 16 12.01 -8.23 3.05
CA CYS A 16 13.02 -8.48 4.08
C CYS A 16 14.21 -9.26 3.52
N LYS A 17 13.97 -10.30 2.73
CA LYS A 17 15.05 -11.08 2.09
C LYS A 17 15.87 -10.27 1.08
N LEU A 18 15.21 -9.38 0.32
CA LEU A 18 15.91 -8.46 -0.58
C LEU A 18 16.79 -7.48 0.19
N TYR A 19 16.27 -6.92 1.28
CA TYR A 19 16.99 -6.00 2.16
C TYR A 19 18.22 -6.67 2.78
N GLU A 20 18.06 -7.85 3.40
CA GLU A 20 19.15 -8.64 3.98
C GLU A 20 20.26 -8.96 2.96
N SER A 21 19.88 -9.21 1.71
CA SER A 21 20.84 -9.49 0.62
C SER A 21 21.47 -8.25 -0.02
N GLY A 22 21.12 -7.04 0.44
CA GLY A 22 21.60 -5.77 -0.14
C GLY A 22 21.07 -5.47 -1.55
N LYS A 23 19.98 -6.13 -1.97
CA LYS A 23 19.40 -6.04 -3.33
C LYS A 23 18.07 -5.30 -3.37
N VAL A 24 17.59 -4.78 -2.24
CA VAL A 24 16.37 -3.98 -2.23
C VAL A 24 16.62 -2.66 -2.97
N THR A 25 15.61 -2.22 -3.70
CA THR A 25 15.61 -0.91 -4.34
C THR A 25 14.50 -0.07 -3.71
N PRO A 26 14.54 1.26 -3.80
CA PRO A 26 13.44 2.09 -3.34
C PRO A 26 12.11 1.71 -4.00
N GLY A 27 12.10 1.32 -5.29
CA GLY A 27 10.94 0.86 -6.03
C GLY A 27 10.34 -0.44 -5.49
N HIS A 28 11.17 -1.37 -5.02
CA HIS A 28 10.69 -2.57 -4.31
C HIS A 28 9.98 -2.19 -3.00
N SER A 29 10.60 -1.33 -2.18
CA SER A 29 10.00 -0.89 -0.91
C SER A 29 8.68 -0.15 -1.12
N SER A 30 8.63 0.75 -2.11
CA SER A 30 7.41 1.47 -2.46
C SER A 30 6.30 0.56 -2.99
N LEU A 31 6.62 -0.41 -3.86
CA LEU A 31 5.66 -1.40 -4.35
C LEU A 31 5.08 -2.20 -3.19
N GLY A 32 5.95 -2.68 -2.30
CA GLY A 32 5.59 -3.42 -1.11
C GLY A 32 4.61 -2.66 -0.23
N LYS A 33 4.92 -1.41 0.08
CA LYS A 33 4.06 -0.52 0.88
C LYS A 33 2.70 -0.33 0.22
N ALA A 34 2.67 0.07 -1.05
CA ALA A 34 1.44 0.37 -1.78
C ALA A 34 0.53 -0.87 -1.92
N TRP A 35 1.11 -2.00 -2.33
CA TRP A 35 0.36 -3.24 -2.54
C TRP A 35 -0.18 -3.78 -1.21
N ASN A 36 0.63 -3.85 -0.15
CA ASN A 36 0.17 -4.35 1.15
C ASN A 36 -0.92 -3.46 1.76
N SER A 37 -0.78 -2.13 1.74
CA SER A 37 -1.82 -1.27 2.32
C SER A 37 -3.13 -1.31 1.52
N ARG A 38 -3.06 -1.45 0.18
CA ARG A 38 -4.25 -1.63 -0.66
C ARG A 38 -4.98 -2.95 -0.35
N MET A 39 -4.24 -4.06 -0.26
CA MET A 39 -4.81 -5.36 0.04
C MET A 39 -5.37 -5.44 1.46
N ALA A 40 -4.69 -4.80 2.43
CA ALA A 40 -5.21 -4.69 3.78
C ALA A 40 -6.55 -3.93 3.80
N ARG A 41 -6.71 -2.87 2.98
CA ARG A 41 -7.95 -2.08 2.93
C ARG A 41 -9.13 -2.91 2.45
N GLU A 42 -8.88 -3.74 1.44
CA GLU A 42 -9.87 -4.71 0.98
C GLU A 42 -10.20 -5.73 2.08
N VAL A 43 -9.20 -6.27 2.78
CA VAL A 43 -9.40 -7.25 3.86
C VAL A 43 -10.25 -6.69 4.99
N VAL A 44 -9.95 -5.49 5.50
CA VAL A 44 -10.74 -4.89 6.59
C VAL A 44 -12.13 -4.48 6.12
N SER A 45 -12.29 -4.08 4.85
CA SER A 45 -13.61 -3.80 4.27
C SER A 45 -14.49 -5.06 4.25
N LEU A 46 -13.96 -6.18 3.75
CA LEU A 46 -14.63 -7.48 3.75
C LEU A 46 -14.89 -7.99 5.17
N GLY A 47 -13.97 -7.78 6.10
CA GLY A 47 -14.17 -8.15 7.50
C GLY A 47 -15.29 -7.36 8.16
N ARG A 48 -15.36 -6.05 7.88
CA ARG A 48 -16.36 -5.15 8.46
C ARG A 48 -17.76 -5.50 7.96
N GLU A 49 -17.94 -5.80 6.67
CA GLU A 49 -19.24 -6.22 6.12
C GLU A 49 -19.71 -7.57 6.69
N LEU A 50 -18.80 -8.52 6.90
CA LEU A 50 -19.13 -9.84 7.44
C LEU A 50 -19.75 -9.77 8.84
N LEU A 51 -19.39 -8.77 9.64
CA LEU A 51 -19.93 -8.53 10.97
C LEU A 51 -21.19 -7.65 10.98
N GLY A 52 -21.63 -7.13 9.83
CA GLY A 52 -22.84 -6.32 9.70
C GLY A 52 -22.89 -5.15 10.69
N GLY A 53 -23.94 -5.09 11.50
CA GLY A 53 -24.09 -4.06 12.54
C GLY A 53 -22.99 -4.08 13.60
N ASN A 54 -22.50 -5.26 13.98
CA ASN A 54 -21.37 -5.36 14.91
C ASN A 54 -20.06 -4.88 14.25
N GLY A 55 -19.99 -4.91 12.92
CA GLY A 55 -18.83 -4.45 12.16
C GLY A 55 -18.55 -2.96 12.24
N ILE A 56 -19.49 -2.14 12.74
CA ILE A 56 -19.30 -0.70 12.96
C ILE A 56 -19.06 -0.32 14.43
N LEU A 57 -19.15 -1.30 15.33
CA LEU A 57 -18.91 -1.09 16.76
C LEU A 57 -17.43 -1.26 17.09
N ALA A 58 -16.85 -0.28 17.79
CA ALA A 58 -15.42 -0.30 18.16
C ALA A 58 -15.06 -1.53 19.02
N ASP A 59 -16.01 -2.08 19.78
CA ASP A 59 -15.84 -3.25 20.64
C ASP A 59 -15.48 -4.53 19.87
N PHE A 60 -15.83 -4.61 18.59
CA PHE A 60 -15.65 -5.80 17.76
C PHE A 60 -14.35 -5.81 16.94
N LEU A 61 -13.36 -4.98 17.31
CA LEU A 61 -12.03 -4.80 16.68
C LEU A 61 -12.05 -4.34 15.21
N VAL A 62 -12.88 -4.95 14.35
CA VAL A 62 -12.90 -4.73 12.91
C VAL A 62 -13.24 -3.29 12.56
N ALA A 63 -14.13 -2.64 13.32
CA ALA A 63 -14.46 -1.23 13.12
C ALA A 63 -13.23 -0.35 13.35
N LYS A 64 -12.50 -0.62 14.44
CA LYS A 64 -11.25 0.08 14.77
C LYS A 64 -10.18 -0.19 13.70
N ALA A 65 -9.97 -1.45 13.33
CA ALA A 65 -9.00 -1.84 12.31
C ALA A 65 -9.31 -1.24 10.93
N PHE A 66 -10.60 -1.13 10.57
CA PHE A 66 -11.06 -0.47 9.36
C PHE A 66 -10.66 1.01 9.36
N CYS A 67 -10.93 1.73 10.45
CA CYS A 67 -10.55 3.14 10.59
C CYS A 67 -9.04 3.35 10.65
N ASP A 68 -8.31 2.54 11.42
CA ASP A 68 -6.86 2.63 11.61
C ASP A 68 -6.08 2.45 10.29
N LEU A 69 -6.68 1.77 9.31
CA LEU A 69 -5.99 1.46 8.08
C LEU A 69 -5.98 2.61 7.05
N GLU A 70 -6.92 3.55 7.15
CA GLU A 70 -6.95 4.74 6.28
C GLU A 70 -5.71 5.65 6.44
N PRO A 71 -5.26 6.00 7.67
CA PRO A 71 -4.00 6.71 7.82
C PRO A 71 -2.80 5.84 7.42
N ILE A 72 -2.83 4.52 7.68
CA ILE A 72 -1.75 3.61 7.25
C ILE A 72 -1.63 3.56 5.72
N TYR A 73 -2.73 3.70 4.99
CA TYR A 73 -2.73 3.78 3.54
C TYR A 73 -2.14 5.09 3.01
N SER A 74 -2.14 6.14 3.84
CA SER A 74 -1.78 7.50 3.45
C SER A 74 -0.36 7.91 3.88
N TYR A 75 0.07 7.52 5.08
CA TYR A 75 1.40 7.85 5.62
C TYR A 75 2.54 7.09 4.90
N GLU A 76 3.79 7.52 5.10
CA GLU A 76 4.96 6.94 4.41
C GLU A 76 4.82 6.93 2.87
N GLY A 77 4.15 7.97 2.36
CA GLY A 77 3.75 8.12 0.97
C GLY A 77 2.38 7.47 0.68
N THR A 78 1.52 8.21 0.00
CA THR A 78 0.23 7.67 -0.47
C THR A 78 0.46 6.49 -1.42
N TYR A 79 -0.58 5.68 -1.62
CA TYR A 79 -0.56 4.62 -2.62
C TYR A 79 -0.10 5.11 -4.00
N ASP A 80 -0.60 6.27 -4.44
CA ASP A 80 -0.26 6.82 -5.75
C ASP A 80 1.21 7.26 -5.82
N ILE A 81 1.72 7.93 -4.77
CA ILE A 81 3.13 8.34 -4.72
C ILE A 81 4.07 7.14 -4.75
N ASN A 82 3.77 6.11 -3.95
CA ASN A 82 4.56 4.87 -3.95
C ASN A 82 4.47 4.15 -5.30
N SER A 83 3.29 4.10 -5.92
CA SER A 83 3.11 3.50 -7.25
C SER A 83 3.90 4.24 -8.33
N LEU A 84 3.92 5.57 -8.30
CA LEU A 84 4.70 6.40 -9.22
C LEU A 84 6.22 6.26 -8.98
N MET A 85 6.65 6.04 -7.74
CA MET A 85 8.04 5.75 -7.40
C MET A 85 8.50 4.45 -8.04
N THR A 86 7.74 3.37 -7.86
CA THR A 86 7.98 2.08 -8.54
C THR A 86 7.91 2.24 -10.07
N GLY A 87 6.91 2.98 -10.58
CA GLY A 87 6.76 3.24 -12.01
C GLY A 87 7.97 3.93 -12.63
N ARG A 88 8.53 4.94 -11.94
CA ARG A 88 9.77 5.60 -12.37
C ARG A 88 10.95 4.64 -12.42
N GLU A 89 11.08 3.74 -11.45
CA GLU A 89 12.19 2.79 -11.41
C GLU A 89 12.11 1.77 -12.56
N ILE A 90 10.92 1.25 -12.84
CA ILE A 90 10.72 0.24 -13.89
C ILE A 90 10.82 0.86 -15.29
N THR A 91 10.27 2.06 -15.48
CA THR A 91 10.17 2.69 -16.81
C THR A 91 11.31 3.65 -17.13
N GLY A 92 12.04 4.11 -16.12
CA GLY A 92 12.98 5.24 -16.23
C GLY A 92 12.32 6.62 -16.36
N ILE A 93 10.99 6.72 -16.36
CA ILE A 93 10.24 7.95 -16.63
C ILE A 93 9.56 8.45 -15.35
N ALA A 94 9.87 9.68 -14.93
CA ALA A 94 9.23 10.31 -13.78
C ALA A 94 7.85 10.91 -14.16
N SER A 95 6.80 10.60 -13.37
CA SER A 95 5.42 11.04 -13.64
C SER A 95 4.73 11.69 -12.43
N PHE A 96 5.46 12.51 -11.66
CA PHE A 96 4.93 13.17 -10.45
C PHE A 96 4.34 14.56 -10.70
N LYS A 97 4.78 15.24 -11.77
CA LYS A 97 4.46 16.64 -12.00
C LYS A 97 3.29 16.75 -12.99
N PRO A 98 2.40 17.75 -12.81
CA PRO A 98 1.38 18.04 -13.79
C PRO A 98 2.00 18.53 -15.11
N ALA A 99 1.29 18.30 -16.22
CA ALA A 99 1.76 18.63 -17.57
C ALA A 99 2.12 20.12 -17.75
N ALA A 100 1.40 21.03 -17.09
CA ALA A 100 1.66 22.47 -17.15
C ALA A 100 3.06 22.85 -16.64
N LEU A 101 3.55 22.18 -15.59
CA LEU A 101 4.88 22.43 -15.02
C LEU A 101 6.01 21.75 -15.79
N ALA A 102 5.71 20.72 -16.59
CA ALA A 102 6.71 20.05 -17.43
C ALA A 102 7.08 20.89 -18.66
N LYS A 103 6.12 21.63 -19.23
CA LYS A 103 6.33 22.49 -20.41
C LYS A 103 7.08 23.79 -20.12
N ALA A 104 7.05 24.30 -18.90
CA ALA A 104 7.70 25.55 -18.52
C ALA A 104 9.24 25.46 -18.37
N ARG A 105 9.85 24.31 -18.67
CA ARG A 105 11.30 24.05 -18.56
C ARG A 105 11.98 23.74 -19.91
N LEU A 106 11.26 23.94 -21.02
CA LEU A 106 11.80 23.99 -22.38
C LEU A 106 11.77 25.44 -22.87
#